data_AF-A0A920M7R6-F1
#
_entry.id   AF-A0A920M7R6-F1
#
_cell.length_a   1.000
_cell.length_b   1.000
_cell.length_c   1.000
_cell.angle_alpha   90.00
_cell.angle_beta   90.00
_cell.angle_gamma   90.00
#
_symmetry.space_group_name_H-M   'P 1'
#
loop_
_entity.id
_entity.type
_entity.pdbx_description
1 polymer ?
#
loop_
_entity_poly.entity_id
_entity_poly.type
_entity_poly.pdbx_seq_one_letter_code
_entity_poly.pdbx_strand_id
1 'polypeptide(L)'
;MKTLLARDSRLACLGSKAGIHKHTWKWDGEVLDAPENFKSKEVSKLGVLDTILQPELYPDLYGDIHHVVRINYYPPRGDNKEGWDNIDIFGWLGYPMQIKVDFLCRDSILALQLSLI
;
A
#
# COMPACT_ATOMS: atom_id res chain seq x y z
N MET A 1 3.73 7.11 -1.38
CA MET A 1 2.50 7.35 -0.59
C MET A 1 2.40 6.41 0.60
N LYS A 2 2.34 5.07 0.42
CA LYS A 2 2.34 4.11 1.55
C LYS A 2 3.49 4.28 2.54
N THR A 3 4.69 4.52 2.04
CA THR A 3 5.88 4.81 2.86
C THR A 3 5.72 6.05 3.74
N LEU A 4 5.06 7.09 3.20
CA LEU A 4 4.78 8.32 3.94
C LEU A 4 3.77 8.05 5.05
N LEU A 5 2.64 7.40 4.71
CA LEU A 5 1.59 7.07 5.67
C LEU A 5 2.08 6.14 6.79
N ALA A 6 2.92 5.15 6.47
CA ALA A 6 3.54 4.28 7.45
C ALA A 6 4.50 5.04 8.38
N ARG A 7 5.29 5.97 7.84
CA ARG A 7 6.20 6.81 8.64
C ARG A 7 5.43 7.75 9.55
N ASP A 8 4.37 8.37 9.05
CA ASP A 8 3.56 9.32 9.81
C ASP A 8 2.76 8.59 10.91
N SER A 9 2.26 7.38 10.64
CA SER A 9 1.62 6.53 11.65
C SER A 9 2.59 6.14 12.76
N ARG A 10 3.84 5.82 12.42
CA ARG A 10 4.92 5.58 13.39
C ARG A 10 5.24 6.81 14.23
N LEU A 11 5.37 7.97 13.60
CA LEU A 11 5.63 9.24 14.30
C LEU A 11 4.49 9.61 15.26
N ALA A 12 3.26 9.25 14.92
CA ALA A 12 2.07 9.49 15.74
C ALA A 12 1.78 8.38 16.77
N CYS A 13 2.60 7.33 16.84
CA CYS A 13 2.36 6.14 17.67
C CYS A 13 0.96 5.52 17.49
N LEU A 14 0.46 5.54 16.25
CA LEU A 14 -0.81 4.93 15.89
C LEU A 14 -0.54 3.47 15.52
N GLY A 15 -1.13 2.54 16.27
CA GLY A 15 -1.03 1.12 15.96
C GLY A 15 -1.95 0.74 14.79
N SER A 16 -1.67 -0.38 14.13
CA SER A 16 -2.52 -0.92 13.07
C SER A 16 -2.93 -2.35 13.43
N LYS A 17 -4.24 -2.59 13.49
CA LYS A 17 -4.85 -3.87 13.91
C LYS A 17 -5.57 -4.60 12.79
N ALA A 18 -5.79 -3.96 11.65
CA ALA A 18 -6.46 -4.60 10.53
C ALA A 18 -5.98 -4.01 9.21
N GLY A 19 -5.55 -4.90 8.32
CA GLY A 19 -5.59 -4.74 6.87
C GLY A 19 -5.16 -3.38 6.29
N ILE A 20 -3.92 -3.25 5.83
CA ILE A 20 -3.66 -2.33 4.72
C ILE A 20 -4.19 -3.02 3.45
N HIS A 21 -5.35 -2.58 2.96
CA HIS A 21 -5.92 -3.09 1.71
C HIS A 21 -5.57 -2.14 0.58
N LYS A 22 -4.77 -2.62 -0.39
CA LYS A 22 -4.47 -1.87 -1.60
C LYS A 22 -5.14 -2.49 -2.80
N HIS A 23 -5.92 -1.71 -3.53
CA HIS A 23 -6.36 -2.04 -4.87
C HIS A 23 -5.64 -1.13 -5.86
N THR A 24 -5.19 -1.66 -7.00
CA THR A 24 -4.59 -0.82 -8.03
C THR A 24 -4.98 -1.31 -9.43
N TRP A 25 -5.38 -0.37 -10.28
CA TRP A 25 -5.70 -0.61 -11.69
C TRP A 25 -4.54 -0.12 -12.57
N LYS A 26 -3.96 -0.97 -13.43
CA LYS A 26 -2.86 -0.58 -14.33
C LYS A 26 -3.05 -1.19 -15.72
N TRP A 27 -2.64 -0.49 -16.79
CA TRP A 27 -2.65 -1.00 -18.17
C TRP A 27 -1.81 -2.28 -18.38
N ASP A 28 -0.71 -2.40 -17.63
CA ASP A 28 0.22 -3.54 -17.60
C ASP A 28 -0.37 -4.80 -16.92
N GLY A 29 -1.69 -4.87 -16.78
CA GLY A 29 -2.40 -5.93 -16.09
C GLY A 29 -2.47 -7.25 -16.87
N GLU A 30 -2.38 -7.21 -18.20
CA GLU A 30 -2.34 -8.41 -19.05
C GLU A 30 -1.14 -9.32 -18.75
N VAL A 31 0.02 -8.74 -18.41
CA VAL A 31 1.23 -9.50 -18.03
C VAL A 31 1.20 -9.92 -16.55
N LEU A 32 0.25 -9.38 -15.77
CA LEU A 32 0.10 -9.59 -14.33
C LEU A 32 -1.04 -10.53 -13.93
N ASP A 33 -1.89 -10.93 -14.87
CA ASP A 33 -2.84 -12.04 -14.68
C ASP A 33 -2.11 -13.40 -14.58
N ALA A 34 -0.83 -13.46 -14.98
CA ALA A 34 0.04 -14.58 -14.69
C ALA A 34 0.41 -14.60 -13.20
N PRO A 35 0.03 -15.66 -12.43
CA PRO A 35 0.26 -15.75 -10.98
C PRO A 35 1.72 -15.56 -10.54
N GLU A 36 2.66 -15.86 -11.43
CA GLU A 36 4.10 -15.79 -11.19
C GLU A 36 4.65 -14.35 -11.15
N ASN A 37 4.15 -13.46 -12.01
CA ASN A 37 4.55 -12.05 -12.01
C ASN A 37 3.93 -11.25 -10.86
N PHE A 38 2.79 -11.73 -10.35
CA PHE A 38 2.11 -11.14 -9.20
C PHE A 38 2.93 -11.31 -7.91
N LYS A 39 3.46 -12.51 -7.66
CA LYS A 39 4.24 -12.83 -6.45
C LYS A 39 5.46 -11.93 -6.26
N SER A 40 6.19 -11.64 -7.34
CA SER A 40 7.40 -10.79 -7.29
C SER A 40 7.09 -9.34 -6.89
N LYS A 41 5.94 -8.81 -7.33
CA LYS A 41 5.50 -7.44 -7.01
C LYS A 41 4.79 -7.34 -5.65
N GLU A 42 4.23 -8.44 -5.17
CA GLU A 42 3.66 -8.53 -3.82
C GLU A 42 4.78 -8.53 -2.77
N VAL A 43 5.79 -9.40 -2.93
CA VAL A 43 6.93 -9.53 -2.01
C VAL A 43 7.72 -8.21 -1.89
N SER A 44 7.99 -7.53 -3.01
CA SER A 44 8.73 -6.25 -3.00
C SER A 44 7.97 -5.09 -2.33
N LYS A 45 6.62 -5.13 -2.30
CA LYS A 45 5.80 -4.11 -1.62
C LYS A 45 5.55 -4.41 -0.15
N LEU A 46 5.70 -5.66 0.26
CA LEU A 46 5.56 -6.10 1.65
C LEU A 46 6.77 -5.66 2.49
N GLY A 47 8.00 -5.94 2.05
CA GLY A 47 9.20 -5.71 2.87
C GLY A 47 9.50 -4.24 3.24
N VAL A 48 8.93 -3.28 2.51
CA VAL A 48 9.08 -1.85 2.81
C VAL A 48 8.36 -1.47 4.12
N LEU A 49 7.22 -2.09 4.43
CA LEU A 49 6.46 -1.76 5.64
C LEU A 49 7.16 -2.29 6.90
N ASP A 50 7.70 -3.51 6.84
CA ASP A 50 8.42 -4.12 7.96
C ASP A 50 9.62 -3.27 8.40
N THR A 51 10.33 -2.72 7.41
CA THR A 51 11.49 -1.84 7.66
C THR A 51 11.09 -0.54 8.37
N ILE A 52 9.92 0.02 8.04
CA ILE A 52 9.44 1.30 8.57
C ILE A 52 8.79 1.13 9.93
N LEU A 53 7.89 0.15 10.07
CA LEU A 53 7.07 -0.05 11.26
C LEU A 53 7.82 -0.81 12.36
N GLN A 54 8.79 -1.65 12.01
CA GLN A 54 9.63 -2.40 12.96
C GLN A 54 8.80 -3.20 13.96
N PRO A 55 8.02 -4.20 13.49
CA PRO A 55 7.11 -4.97 14.32
C PRO A 55 7.81 -5.72 15.46
N GLU A 56 9.07 -6.11 15.29
CA GLU A 56 9.88 -6.72 16.35
C GLU A 56 10.16 -5.77 17.52
N LEU A 57 10.28 -4.46 17.25
CA LEU A 57 10.55 -3.45 18.28
C LEU A 57 9.26 -2.92 18.92
N TYR A 58 8.15 -2.91 18.18
CA TYR A 58 6.85 -2.44 18.64
C TYR A 58 5.75 -3.49 18.41
N PRO A 59 5.84 -4.66 19.07
CA PRO A 59 4.91 -5.76 18.83
C PRO A 59 3.46 -5.41 19.21
N ASP A 60 3.26 -4.56 20.23
CA ASP A 60 1.91 -4.15 20.65
C ASP A 60 1.20 -3.25 19.62
N LEU A 61 1.96 -2.54 18.79
CA LEU A 61 1.43 -1.61 17.79
C LEU A 61 1.35 -2.23 16.39
N TYR A 62 2.31 -3.09 16.05
CA TYR A 62 2.55 -3.56 14.69
C TYR A 62 2.75 -5.07 14.58
N GLY A 63 2.65 -5.83 15.67
CA GLY A 63 2.87 -7.27 15.68
C GLY A 63 1.82 -8.08 14.92
N ASP A 64 0.61 -7.51 14.73
CA ASP A 64 -0.51 -8.15 14.03
C ASP A 64 -1.00 -7.30 12.85
N ILE A 65 -0.08 -6.99 11.92
CA ILE A 65 -0.41 -6.27 10.69
C ILE A 65 -0.81 -7.26 9.61
N HIS A 66 -2.05 -7.14 9.13
CA HIS A 66 -2.45 -7.75 7.87
C HIS A 66 -2.23 -6.75 6.72
N HIS A 67 -1.54 -7.17 5.65
CA HIS A 67 -1.34 -6.35 4.46
C HIS A 67 -1.74 -7.14 3.23
N VAL A 68 -2.75 -6.65 2.51
CA VAL A 68 -3.28 -7.29 1.31
C VAL A 68 -3.13 -6.35 0.13
N VAL A 69 -2.44 -6.80 -0.91
CA VAL A 69 -2.29 -6.07 -2.16
C VAL A 69 -3.04 -6.81 -3.25
N ARG A 70 -3.94 -6.11 -3.93
CA ARG A 70 -4.66 -6.58 -5.11
C ARG A 70 -4.37 -5.64 -6.27
N ILE A 71 -4.02 -6.21 -7.41
CA ILE A 71 -3.82 -5.47 -8.66
C ILE A 71 -4.79 -6.09 -9.64
N ASN A 72 -5.66 -5.26 -10.21
CA ASN A 72 -6.67 -5.72 -11.15
C ASN A 72 -6.44 -5.02 -12.50
N TYR A 73 -6.76 -5.72 -13.59
CA TYR A 73 -6.70 -5.14 -14.93
C TYR A 73 -8.08 -4.60 -15.34
N TYR A 74 -8.13 -3.36 -15.84
CA TYR A 74 -9.35 -2.77 -16.40
C TYR A 74 -9.02 -2.03 -17.70
N PRO A 75 -9.21 -2.68 -18.87
CA PRO A 75 -8.79 -2.17 -20.17
C PRO A 75 -9.27 -0.74 -20.49
N PRO A 76 -10.53 -0.34 -20.20
CA PRO A 76 -11.04 0.98 -20.58
C PRO A 76 -10.30 2.17 -19.94
N ARG A 77 -9.53 1.95 -18.86
CA ARG A 77 -8.81 3.04 -18.18
C ARG A 77 -7.50 3.45 -18.85
N GLY A 78 -6.91 2.58 -19.67
CA GLY A 78 -5.60 2.83 -20.27
C GLY A 78 -4.54 3.19 -19.22
N ASP A 79 -3.80 4.28 -19.45
CA ASP A 79 -2.73 4.78 -18.57
C ASP A 79 -3.23 5.44 -17.26
N ASN A 80 -4.55 5.63 -17.11
CA ASN A 80 -5.10 6.19 -15.88
C ASN A 80 -5.14 5.12 -14.79
N LYS A 81 -4.16 5.21 -13.89
CA LYS A 81 -4.04 4.37 -12.72
C LYS A 81 -4.90 4.90 -11.59
N GLU A 82 -5.61 3.97 -10.97
CA GLU A 82 -6.34 4.24 -9.75
C GLU A 82 -5.78 3.31 -8.66
N GLY A 83 -5.45 3.89 -7.52
CA GLY A 83 -5.06 3.19 -6.31
C GLY A 83 -6.01 3.54 -5.17
N TRP A 84 -6.53 2.52 -4.48
CA TRP A 84 -7.27 2.69 -3.23
C TRP A 84 -6.48 2.06 -2.11
N ASP A 85 -6.25 2.80 -1.05
CA ASP A 85 -5.62 2.32 0.18
C ASP A 85 -6.62 2.52 1.32
N ASN A 86 -7.05 1.42 1.95
CA ASN A 86 -7.81 1.42 3.20
C ASN A 86 -6.90 0.96 4.33
N ILE A 87 -6.74 1.76 5.36
CA ILE A 87 -5.81 1.52 6.47
C ILE A 87 -6.58 1.64 7.77
N ASP A 88 -6.73 0.53 8.50
CA ASP A 88 -7.32 0.55 9.83
C ASP A 88 -6.22 0.78 10.87
N ILE A 89 -6.47 1.77 11.72
CA ILE A 89 -5.54 2.21 12.77
C ILE A 89 -6.26 2.31 14.10
N PHE A 90 -5.51 2.29 15.19
CA PHE A 90 -6.01 2.60 16.51
C PHE A 90 -5.06 3.57 17.21
N GLY A 91 -5.64 4.46 18.00
CA GLY A 91 -4.91 5.45 18.76
C GLY A 91 -4.99 5.22 20.25
N TRP A 92 -4.84 6.31 21.00
CA TRP A 92 -4.96 6.31 22.45
C TRP A 92 -6.32 5.76 22.89
N LEU A 93 -6.34 5.02 24.01
CA LEU A 93 -7.50 4.29 24.53
C LEU A 93 -8.04 3.18 23.63
N GLY A 94 -7.31 2.81 22.56
CA GLY A 94 -7.64 1.66 21.71
C GLY A 94 -8.84 1.90 20.78
N TYR A 95 -9.28 3.15 20.60
CA TYR A 95 -10.38 3.45 19.69
C TYR A 95 -9.99 3.15 18.23
N PRO A 96 -10.81 2.35 17.51
CA PRO A 96 -10.56 2.05 16.11
C PRO A 96 -10.90 3.26 15.22
N MET A 97 -10.07 3.51 14.23
CA MET A 97 -10.22 4.54 13.22
C MET A 97 -9.80 3.98 11.85
N GLN A 98 -10.11 4.71 10.78
CA GLN A 98 -9.83 4.29 9.41
C GLN A 98 -9.38 5.47 8.56
N ILE A 99 -8.35 5.24 7.74
CA ILE A 99 -7.89 6.18 6.73
C ILE A 99 -8.16 5.54 5.36
N LYS A 100 -8.92 6.27 4.53
CA LYS A 100 -9.12 5.93 3.11
C LYS A 100 -8.40 6.93 2.24
N VAL A 101 -7.60 6.42 1.32
CA VAL A 101 -6.87 7.24 0.35
C VAL A 101 -7.17 6.73 -1.05
N ASP A 102 -7.74 7.62 -1.85
CA ASP A 102 -7.96 7.40 -3.27
C ASP A 102 -6.93 8.20 -4.07
N PHE A 103 -6.20 7.51 -4.93
CA PHE A 103 -5.14 8.10 -5.75
C PHE A 103 -5.39 7.80 -7.22
N LEU A 104 -5.73 8.84 -7.97
CA LEU A 104 -5.90 8.80 -9.41
C LEU A 104 -4.70 9.49 -10.06
N CYS A 105 -3.95 8.78 -10.90
CA CYS A 105 -2.81 9.35 -11.60
C CYS A 105 -2.61 8.72 -12.98
N ARG A 106 -1.73 9.35 -13.78
CA ARG A 106 -1.18 8.74 -15.00
C ARG A 106 0.14 8.10 -14.66
N ASP A 107 0.26 6.78 -14.82
CA ASP A 107 1.46 6.03 -14.39
C ASP A 107 2.67 6.44 -15.25
N SER A 108 2.45 6.71 -16.54
CA SER A 108 3.50 7.17 -17.46
C SER A 108 4.15 8.50 -17.04
N ILE A 109 3.35 9.50 -16.65
CA ILE A 109 3.85 10.82 -16.23
C ILE A 109 4.63 10.71 -14.93
N LEU A 110 4.12 9.93 -13.97
CA LEU A 110 4.79 9.72 -12.69
C LEU A 110 6.11 8.96 -12.85
N ALA A 111 6.15 7.97 -13.75
CA ALA A 111 7.36 7.20 -14.05
C ALA A 111 8.42 8.03 -14.79
N LEU A 112 8.00 8.89 -15.73
CA LEU A 112 8.93 9.74 -16.48
C LEU A 112 9.74 10.64 -15.56
N GLN A 113 9.10 11.29 -14.59
CA GLN A 113 9.77 12.18 -13.66
C GLN A 113 10.78 11.44 -12.76
N LEU A 114 10.50 10.18 -12.39
CA LEU A 114 11.42 9.35 -11.61
C LEU A 114 12.63 8.85 -12.41
N SER A 115 12.51 8.76 -13.74
CA SER A 115 13.62 8.32 -14.61
C SER A 115 14.58 9.44 -15.00
N LEU A 116 14.18 10.70 -14.79
CA LEU A 116 14.93 11.91 -15.15
C LEU A 116 15.75 12.48 -13.98
N ILE A 117 15.67 11.86 -12.81
CA ILE A 117 16.39 12.23 -11.58
C ILE A 117 17.36 11.10 -11.26
#